data_AF-A0A009HJ33-F1
#
_entry.id   AF-A0A009HJ33-F1
#
_cell.length_a   1.000
_cell.length_b   1.000
_cell.length_c   1.000
_cell.angle_alpha   90.00
_cell.angle_beta   90.00
_cell.angle_gamma   90.00
#
_symmetry.space_group_name_H-M   'P 1'
#
loop_
_entity.id
_entity.type
_entity.pdbx_description
1 polymer ?
#
loop_
_entity_poly.entity_id
_entity_poly.type
_entity_poly.pdbx_seq_one_letter_code
_entity_poly.pdbx_strand_id
1 'polypeptide(L)' 'MVILNAQGGIRAIRLLESSGHPVLDEAAKASVRRGAPFGRFDVNMKDISELRIIRTWRFDPAEAEFEVH' A
#
# COMPACT_ATOMS: atom_id res chain seq x y z
N MET A 1 -0.48 -2.31 -6.75
CA MET A 1 -1.41 -3.35 -6.27
C MET A 1 -0.87 -3.99 -5.01
N VAL A 2 -1.71 -4.12 -3.99
CA VAL A 2 -1.39 -4.79 -2.72
C VAL A 2 -2.38 -5.92 -2.51
N ILE A 3 -1.91 -7.09 -2.08
CA ILE A 3 -2.74 -8.25 -1.74
C ILE A 3 -2.59 -8.50 -0.25
N LEU A 4 -3.71 -8.47 0.47
CA LEU A 4 -3.77 -8.74 1.90
C LEU A 4 -4.46 -10.08 2.16
N ASN A 5 -4.00 -10.80 3.19
CA ASN A 5 -4.72 -11.97 3.72
C ASN A 5 -5.78 -11.52 4.75
N ALA A 6 -6.66 -12.44 5.12
CA ALA A 6 -7.73 -12.17 6.09
C ALA A 6 -7.24 -11.71 7.47
N GLN A 7 -5.98 -11.95 7.84
CA GLN A 7 -5.37 -11.48 9.08
C GLN A 7 -4.74 -10.08 8.95
N GLY A 8 -4.90 -9.42 7.80
CA GLY A 8 -4.32 -8.10 7.53
C GLY A 8 -2.83 -8.12 7.15
N GLY A 9 -2.25 -9.32 6.97
CA GLY A 9 -0.87 -9.46 6.51
C GLY A 9 -0.75 -9.22 5.01
N ILE A 10 0.32 -8.54 4.59
CA ILE A 10 0.65 -8.37 3.18
C ILE A 10 1.11 -9.71 2.60
N ARG A 11 0.39 -10.24 1.62
CA ARG A 11 0.80 -11.39 0.81
C ARG A 11 1.74 -10.98 -0.32
N ALA A 12 1.43 -9.88 -1.00
CA ALA A 12 2.20 -9.41 -2.14
C ALA A 12 2.03 -7.91 -2.39
N ILE A 13 3.07 -7.29 -2.92
CA ILE A 13 3.04 -5.93 -3.49
C ILE A 13 3.54 -6.02 -4.92
N ARG A 14 2.76 -5.47 -5.86
CA ARG A 14 3.13 -5.36 -7.28
C ARG A 14 2.97 -3.92 -7.75
N LEU A 15 4.01 -3.38 -8.35
CA LEU A 15 3.91 -2.15 -9.12
C LEU A 15 3.19 -2.47 -10.43
N LEU A 16 2.08 -1.80 -10.71
CA LEU A 16 1.32 -2.01 -11.96
C LEU A 16 1.83 -1.08 -13.06
N GLU A 17 2.14 0.15 -12.69
CA GLU A 17 2.65 1.19 -13.55
C GLU A 17 3.72 1.95 -12.77
N SER A 18 4.87 2.19 -13.39
CA SER A 18 5.97 2.94 -12.79
C SER A 18 5.72 4.43 -12.95
N SER A 19 6.15 5.22 -11.96
CA SER A 19 6.18 6.67 -12.06
C SER A 19 7.24 7.19 -13.06
N GLY A 20 8.12 6.32 -13.57
CA GLY A 20 9.33 6.70 -14.30
C GLY A 20 10.51 7.07 -13.38
N HIS A 21 10.29 7.13 -12.05
CA HIS A 21 11.30 7.45 -11.06
C HIS A 21 11.43 6.31 -10.04
N PRO A 22 12.53 5.51 -10.08
CA PRO A 22 12.69 4.35 -9.19
C PRO A 22 12.59 4.68 -7.71
N VAL A 23 13.06 5.87 -7.30
CA VAL A 23 12.98 6.33 -5.91
C VAL A 23 11.53 6.52 -5.44
N LEU A 24 10.66 7.04 -6.29
CA LEU A 24 9.24 7.24 -5.97
C LEU A 24 8.49 5.91 -5.96
N ASP A 25 8.83 5.00 -6.86
CA ASP A 25 8.27 3.65 -6.89
C ASP A 25 8.62 2.86 -5.61
N GLU A 26 9.86 2.95 -5.15
CA GLU A 26 10.28 2.34 -3.88
C GLU A 26 9.66 3.05 -2.67
N ALA A 27 9.54 4.37 -2.68
CA ALA A 27 8.85 5.11 -1.63
C ALA A 27 7.37 4.68 -1.51
N ALA A 28 6.68 4.49 -2.63
CA ALA A 28 5.30 3.99 -2.66
C ALA A 28 5.21 2.58 -2.05
N LYS A 29 6.12 1.67 -2.41
CA LYS A 29 6.17 0.32 -1.81
C LYS A 29 6.49 0.37 -0.31
N ALA A 30 7.42 1.22 0.11
CA ALA A 30 7.81 1.40 1.50
C ALA A 30 6.66 1.93 2.35
N SER A 31 5.87 2.88 1.84
CA SER A 31 4.68 3.39 2.54
C SER A 31 3.65 2.31 2.80
N VAL A 32 3.40 1.41 1.83
CA VAL A 32 2.54 0.24 2.04
C VAL A 32 3.11 -0.68 3.13
N ARG A 33 4.42 -0.96 3.09
CA ARG A 33 5.07 -1.82 4.09
C ARG A 33 5.01 -1.23 5.50
N ARG A 34 5.18 0.09 5.64
CA ARG A 34 5.08 0.80 6.93
C ARG A 34 3.68 0.77 7.53
N GLY A 35 2.65 0.70 6.69
CA GLY A 35 1.26 0.55 7.16
C GLY A 35 0.90 -0.86 7.62
N ALA A 36 1.80 -1.84 7.49
CA ALA A 36 1.54 -3.21 7.92
C ALA A 36 1.85 -3.43 9.41
N PRO A 37 1.16 -4.38 10.07
CA PRO A 37 0.03 -5.16 9.56
C PRO A 37 -1.24 -4.31 9.44
N PHE A 38 -2.09 -4.62 8.46
CA PHE A 38 -3.40 -4.00 8.34
C PHE A 38 -4.41 -4.65 9.29
N GLY A 39 -5.58 -4.04 9.44
CA GLY A 39 -6.68 -4.62 10.21
C GLY A 39 -7.11 -5.99 9.67
N ARG A 40 -7.47 -6.90 10.59
CA ARG A 40 -8.10 -8.17 10.26
C ARG A 40 -9.44 -7.93 9.57
N PHE A 41 -9.83 -8.82 8.66
CA PHE A 41 -11.14 -8.76 8.01
C PHE A 41 -12.25 -8.97 9.05
N ASP A 42 -13.34 -8.24 8.88
CA ASP A 42 -14.47 -8.29 9.80
C ASP A 42 -15.36 -9.54 9.60
N VAL A 43 -16.40 -9.66 10.44
CA VAL A 43 -17.33 -10.80 10.41
C VAL A 43 -18.16 -10.88 9.13
N ASN A 44 -18.32 -9.79 8.40
CA ASN A 44 -19.06 -9.74 7.13
C ASN A 44 -18.18 -10.21 5.96
N MET A 45 -16.86 -10.26 6.17
CA MET A 45 -15.87 -10.67 5.18
C MET A 45 -15.39 -12.12 5.35
N LYS A 46 -16.13 -12.96 6.09
CA LYS A 46 -15.70 -14.34 6.41
C LYS A 46 -15.39 -15.22 5.20
N ASP A 47 -16.11 -15.02 4.09
CA ASP A 47 -15.91 -15.80 2.85
C ASP A 47 -14.81 -15.21 1.95
N ILE A 48 -14.18 -14.10 2.36
CA ILE A 48 -13.12 -13.42 1.61
C ILE A 48 -11.76 -13.88 2.14
N SER A 49 -11.02 -14.59 1.31
CA SER A 49 -9.66 -15.05 1.65
C SER A 49 -8.59 -13.97 1.39
N GLU A 50 -8.82 -13.10 0.40
CA GLU A 50 -7.85 -12.09 -0.04
C GLU A 50 -8.53 -10.78 -0.42
N LEU A 51 -7.90 -9.66 -0.04
CA LEU A 51 -8.28 -8.32 -0.49
C LEU A 51 -7.22 -7.77 -1.44
N ARG A 52 -7.65 -7.34 -2.62
CA ARG A 52 -6.79 -6.72 -3.63
C ARG A 52 -7.05 -5.22 -3.70
N ILE A 53 -6.04 -4.44 -3.33
CA ILE A 53 -6.10 -2.98 -3.34
C ILE A 53 -5.33 -2.45 -4.54
N ILE A 54 -6.02 -1.68 -5.40
CA ILE A 54 -5.45 -0.95 -6.53
C ILE A 54 -5.56 0.54 -6.21
N ARG A 55 -4.40 1.19 -6.06
CA ARG A 55 -4.27 2.63 -5.79
C ARG A 55 -3.12 3.18 -6.61
N THR A 56 -3.28 4.41 -7.07
CA THR A 56 -2.24 5.21 -7.71
C THR A 56 -1.60 6.10 -6.66
N TRP A 57 -0.28 6.09 -6.58
CA TRP A 57 0.48 7.01 -5.73
C TRP A 57 0.83 8.24 -6.55
N ARG A 58 0.44 9.42 -6.04
CA ARG A 58 0.82 10.71 -6.60
C ARG A 58 1.73 11.39 -5.60
N PHE A 59 2.88 11.86 -6.08
CA PHE A 59 3.83 12.63 -5.31
C PHE A 59 3.77 14.05 -5.86
N ASP A 60 3.19 14.97 -5.10
CA ASP A 60 3.18 16.39 -5.44
C ASP A 60 4.29 17.09 -4.64
N PRO A 61 5.23 17.80 -5.30
CA PRO A 61 6.23 18.57 -4.58
C PRO A 61 5.64 19.64 -3.65
N ALA A 62 4.42 20.11 -3.90
CA ALA A 62 3.77 21.13 -3.07
C ALA A 62 3.11 20.57 -1.79
N GLU A 63 2.80 19.26 -1.73
CA GLU A 63 2.17 18.60 -0.57
C GLU A 63 3.17 17.76 0.24
N ALA A 64 4.46 17.85 -0.07
CA ALA A 64 5.50 17.25 0.73
C ALA A 64 5.73 18.09 1.99
N GLU A 65 4.80 18.03 2.95
CA GLU A 65 5.02 18.47 4.34
C GLU A 65 6.13 17.59 4.95
N PHE A 66 7.38 17.92 4.63
CA PHE A 66 8.52 17.54 5.44
C PHE A 66 8.67 18.59 6.53
N GLU A 67 7.83 18.53 7.56
CA GLU A 67 8.21 19.10 8.86
C GLU A 67 9.34 18.23 9.43
N VAL A 68 10.57 18.65 9.18
CA VAL A 68 11.73 18.26 9.98
C VAL A 68 11.89 19.31 11.07
N HIS A 69 11.55 18.94 12.30
CA HIS A 69 11.96 19.68 13.49
C HIS A 69 13.35 19.23 13.93
#